data_AF-A0A818HI40-F1
#
_entry.id   AF-A0A818HI40-F1
#
_cell.length_a   1.000
_cell.length_b   1.000
_cell.length_c   1.000
_cell.angle_alpha   90.00
_cell.angle_beta   90.00
_cell.angle_gamma   90.00
#
_symmetry.space_group_name_H-M   'P 1'
#
loop_
_entity.id
_entity.type
_entity.pdbx_description
1 polymer ?
#
loop_
_entity_poly.entity_id
_entity_poly.type
_entity_poly.pdbx_seq_one_letter_code
_entity_poly.pdbx_strand_id
1 'polypeptide(L)'
;MSHLEGSECIEALIPFVKSFAFTWFNLQAAKRRYQKQHETPMPIEMERVMKEDFMNQRYADKIKWTVRILAKLRKDIKRECRGDLVKTITEGNIQSPCIISNADTKNKMRRIDCLRQADKVWRLDVVMVVLFRGKDLNYKRP
;
A
#
# COMPACT_ATOMS: atom_id res chain seq x y z
N MET A 1 4.41 -22.81 -14.33
CA MET A 1 4.23 -21.53 -13.63
C MET A 1 5.55 -21.19 -12.98
N SER A 2 6.29 -20.22 -13.50
CA SER A 2 7.55 -19.78 -12.89
C SER A 2 7.25 -19.17 -11.52
N HIS A 3 7.78 -19.75 -10.46
CA HIS A 3 7.70 -19.17 -9.13
C HIS A 3 8.66 -17.97 -9.10
N LEU A 4 8.13 -16.74 -9.16
CA LEU A 4 8.94 -15.54 -8.97
C LEU A 4 9.51 -15.54 -7.55
N GLU A 5 10.84 -15.60 -7.46
CA GLU A 5 11.58 -15.73 -6.22
C GLU A 5 12.24 -14.41 -5.81
N GLY A 6 12.53 -14.24 -4.53
CA GLY A 6 13.40 -13.13 -4.09
C GLY A 6 12.89 -11.72 -4.44
N SER A 7 13.75 -10.96 -5.14
CA SER A 7 13.57 -9.55 -5.52
C SER A 7 12.75 -9.35 -6.80
N GLU A 8 12.60 -10.38 -7.64
CA GLU A 8 11.89 -10.29 -8.94
C GLU A 8 10.44 -9.82 -8.77
N CYS A 9 9.76 -10.33 -7.75
CA CYS A 9 8.40 -9.90 -7.41
C CYS A 9 8.33 -8.42 -6.97
N ILE A 10 9.37 -7.90 -6.32
CA ILE A 10 9.40 -6.49 -5.90
C ILE A 10 9.70 -5.61 -7.11
N GLU A 11 10.72 -5.96 -7.89
CA GLU A 11 11.14 -5.21 -9.07
C GLU A 11 10.02 -5.08 -10.11
N ALA A 12 9.28 -6.18 -10.35
CA ALA A 12 8.14 -6.19 -11.26
C ALA A 12 6.99 -5.25 -10.81
N LEU A 13 6.86 -4.97 -9.51
CA LEU A 13 5.79 -4.16 -8.94
C LEU A 13 6.16 -2.69 -8.74
N ILE A 14 7.45 -2.33 -8.71
CA ILE A 14 7.89 -0.94 -8.54
C ILE A 14 7.22 0.02 -9.53
N PRO A 15 7.14 -0.27 -10.85
CA PRO A 15 6.54 0.65 -11.82
C PRO A 15 5.03 0.88 -11.61
N PHE A 16 4.36 -0.03 -10.89
CA PHE A 16 2.91 0.00 -10.68
C PHE A 16 2.50 0.74 -9.40
N VAL A 17 3.45 1.04 -8.52
CA VAL A 17 3.21 1.86 -7.33
C VAL A 17 3.01 3.31 -7.73
N LYS A 18 1.83 3.85 -7.43
CA LYS A 18 1.47 5.23 -7.80
C LYS A 18 2.35 6.26 -7.09
N SER A 19 2.71 7.34 -7.79
CA SER A 19 3.56 8.41 -7.25
C SER A 19 2.97 9.10 -6.02
N PHE A 20 1.64 9.28 -5.96
CA PHE A 20 0.96 9.90 -4.81
C PHE A 20 0.99 9.03 -3.54
N ALA A 21 1.23 7.72 -3.70
CA ALA A 21 1.18 6.74 -2.62
C ALA A 21 2.11 7.12 -1.47
N PHE A 22 3.33 7.52 -1.80
CA PHE A 22 4.34 7.94 -0.83
C PHE A 22 3.81 9.09 0.04
N THR A 23 3.29 10.14 -0.59
CA THR A 23 2.77 11.31 0.10
C THR A 23 1.57 10.94 0.97
N TRP A 24 0.61 10.21 0.41
CA TRP A 24 -0.60 9.83 1.12
C TRP A 24 -0.28 8.99 2.37
N PHE A 25 0.57 7.97 2.23
CA PHE A 25 0.93 7.10 3.35
C PHE A 25 1.67 7.82 4.47
N ASN A 26 2.66 8.63 4.10
CA ASN A 26 3.47 9.32 5.09
C ASN A 26 2.67 10.43 5.80
N LEU A 27 1.73 11.09 5.09
CA LEU A 27 0.79 12.03 5.68
C LEU A 27 -0.17 11.34 6.64
N GLN A 28 -0.77 10.20 6.27
CA GLN A 28 -1.63 9.42 7.17
C GLN A 28 -0.86 8.96 8.42
N ALA A 29 0.38 8.52 8.27
CA ALA A 29 1.22 8.16 9.41
C ALA A 29 1.53 9.37 10.30
N ALA A 30 1.76 10.55 9.73
CA ALA A 30 1.96 11.79 10.47
C ALA A 30 0.70 12.22 11.24
N LYS A 31 -0.47 12.19 10.60
CA LYS A 31 -1.77 12.47 11.23
C LYS A 31 -2.05 11.55 12.42
N ARG A 32 -1.80 10.24 12.28
CA ARG A 32 -1.93 9.27 13.38
C ARG A 32 -0.96 9.55 14.54
N ARG A 33 0.30 9.92 14.23
CA ARG A 33 1.28 10.29 15.28
C ARG A 33 0.85 11.54 16.03
N TYR A 34 0.38 12.56 15.32
CA TYR A 34 -0.13 13.78 15.91
C TYR A 34 -1.32 13.49 16.83
N GLN A 35 -2.32 12.75 16.34
CA GLN A 35 -3.49 12.40 17.15
C GLN A 35 -3.13 11.62 18.41
N LYS A 36 -2.15 10.71 18.33
CA LYS A 36 -1.66 9.97 19.50
C LYS A 36 -0.99 10.89 20.53
N GLN A 37 -0.31 11.94 20.08
CA GLN A 37 0.45 12.84 20.95
C GLN A 37 -0.40 13.96 21.54
N HIS A 38 -1.37 14.48 20.79
CA HIS A 38 -2.12 15.67 21.14
C HIS A 38 -3.61 15.39 21.44
N GLU A 39 -4.03 14.13 21.32
CA GLU A 39 -5.43 13.68 21.47
C GLU A 39 -6.43 14.45 20.58
N THR A 40 -5.92 15.12 19.55
CA THR A 40 -6.67 16.01 18.65
C THR A 40 -6.26 15.77 17.20
N PRO A 41 -7.12 16.08 16.22
CA PRO A 41 -6.76 16.02 14.81
C PRO A 41 -5.62 16.98 14.46
N MET A 42 -4.80 16.61 13.48
CA MET A 42 -3.78 17.52 12.95
C MET A 42 -4.44 18.75 12.32
N PRO A 43 -3.99 19.98 12.64
CA PRO A 43 -4.49 21.19 12.02
C PRO A 43 -4.27 21.17 10.49
N ILE A 44 -5.26 21.69 9.74
CA ILE A 44 -5.23 21.64 8.27
C ILE A 44 -4.00 22.32 7.65
N GLU A 45 -3.52 23.40 8.26
CA GLU A 45 -2.32 24.10 7.78
C GLU A 45 -1.07 23.22 7.93
N MET A 46 -0.97 22.51 9.06
CA MET A 46 0.11 21.54 9.28
C MET A 46 0.00 20.36 8.30
N GLU A 47 -1.21 19.88 8.02
CA GLU A 47 -1.42 18.85 6.99
C GLU A 47 -0.94 19.32 5.62
N ARG A 48 -1.19 20.59 5.25
CA ARG A 48 -0.78 21.18 3.98
C ARG A 48 0.74 21.25 3.85
N VAL A 49 1.41 21.78 4.87
CA VAL A 49 2.89 21.87 4.92
C VAL A 49 3.51 20.48 4.84
N MET A 50 3.05 19.53 5.66
CA MET A 50 3.60 18.17 5.63
C MET A 50 3.34 17.47 4.29
N LYS A 51 2.19 17.70 3.66
CA LYS A 51 1.90 17.15 2.33
C LYS A 51 2.91 17.67 1.31
N GLU A 52 3.21 18.96 1.32
CA GLU A 52 4.20 19.58 0.45
C GLU A 52 5.61 19.01 0.68
N ASP A 53 6.02 18.89 1.94
CA ASP A 53 7.30 18.27 2.31
C ASP A 53 7.43 16.85 1.75
N PHE A 54 6.37 16.03 1.84
CA PHE A 54 6.37 14.67 1.30
C PHE A 54 6.34 14.64 -0.24
N MET A 55 5.64 15.58 -0.89
CA MET A 55 5.67 15.73 -2.34
C MET A 55 7.07 16.11 -2.84
N ASN A 56 7.80 16.93 -2.08
CA ASN A 56 9.14 17.42 -2.43
C ASN A 56 10.28 16.48 -2.02
N GLN A 57 9.99 15.34 -1.38
CA GLN A 57 11.01 14.33 -1.10
C GLN A 57 11.67 13.81 -2.37
N ARG A 58 12.97 13.50 -2.27
CA ARG A 58 13.79 13.02 -3.39
C ARG A 58 13.19 11.74 -3.96
N TYR A 59 13.30 11.58 -5.27
CA TYR A 59 12.83 10.39 -5.97
C TYR A 59 13.46 9.10 -5.41
N ALA A 60 14.76 9.13 -5.06
CA ALA A 60 15.46 8.00 -4.46
C ALA A 60 14.83 7.54 -3.12
N ASP A 61 14.37 8.47 -2.29
CA ASP A 61 13.71 8.15 -1.02
C ASP A 61 12.32 7.53 -1.25
N LYS A 62 11.60 8.01 -2.26
CA LYS A 62 10.32 7.43 -2.70
C LYS A 62 10.50 5.99 -3.20
N ILE A 63 11.53 5.73 -4.02
CA ILE A 63 11.84 4.37 -4.48
C ILE A 63 12.28 3.47 -3.32
N LYS A 64 13.13 3.95 -2.43
CA LYS A 64 13.52 3.19 -1.22
C LYS A 64 12.30 2.84 -0.36
N TRP A 65 11.35 3.76 -0.21
CA TRP A 65 10.08 3.51 0.46
C TRP A 65 9.24 2.45 -0.28
N THR A 66 9.13 2.55 -1.61
CA THR A 66 8.42 1.59 -2.46
C THR A 66 8.96 0.17 -2.31
N VAL A 67 10.29 0.00 -2.38
CA VAL A 67 10.92 -1.32 -2.18
C VAL A 67 10.58 -1.89 -0.80
N ARG A 68 10.63 -1.06 0.25
CA ARG A 68 10.32 -1.49 1.63
C ARG A 68 8.86 -1.90 1.79
N ILE A 69 7.92 -1.20 1.15
CA ILE A 69 6.49 -1.52 1.29
C ILE A 69 6.14 -2.79 0.51
N LEU A 70 6.69 -2.96 -0.69
CA LEU A 70 6.52 -4.18 -1.50
C LEU A 70 7.17 -5.40 -0.82
N ALA A 71 8.33 -5.21 -0.18
CA ALA A 71 8.96 -6.28 0.60
C ALA A 71 8.08 -6.76 1.78
N LYS A 72 7.35 -5.84 2.42
CA LYS A 72 6.37 -6.18 3.47
C LYS A 72 5.17 -6.92 2.87
N LEU A 73 4.60 -6.42 1.78
CA LEU A 73 3.48 -7.07 1.09
C LEU A 73 3.84 -8.51 0.68
N ARG A 74 5.03 -8.72 0.11
CA ARG A 74 5.54 -10.04 -0.28
C ARG A 74 5.63 -11.01 0.91
N LYS A 75 6.02 -10.52 2.10
CA LYS A 75 6.09 -11.32 3.33
C LYS A 75 4.70 -11.66 3.88
N ASP A 76 3.72 -10.81 3.65
CA ASP A 76 2.33 -11.03 4.07
C ASP A 76 1.58 -12.01 3.15
N ILE A 77 2.13 -12.36 1.98
CA ILE A 77 1.49 -13.22 0.97
C ILE A 77 2.16 -14.60 0.91
N LYS A 78 1.35 -15.64 0.74
CA LYS A 78 1.81 -17.02 0.53
C LYS A 78 2.72 -17.12 -0.69
N ARG A 79 3.77 -17.95 -0.63
CA ARG A 79 4.80 -18.01 -1.69
C ARG A 79 4.19 -18.35 -3.06
N GLU A 80 3.26 -19.31 -3.07
CA GLU A 80 2.53 -19.77 -4.25
C GLU A 80 1.68 -18.67 -4.90
N CYS A 81 1.17 -17.70 -4.13
CA CYS A 81 0.32 -16.62 -4.65
C CYS A 81 1.09 -15.39 -5.14
N ARG A 82 2.42 -15.35 -5.02
CA ARG A 82 3.23 -14.16 -5.39
C ARG A 82 3.27 -13.92 -6.90
N GLY A 83 3.38 -14.99 -7.69
CA GLY A 83 3.36 -14.90 -9.15
C GLY A 83 2.01 -14.39 -9.65
N ASP A 84 0.92 -14.91 -9.08
CA ASP A 84 -0.43 -14.47 -9.39
C ASP A 84 -0.65 -12.99 -9.07
N LEU A 85 -0.16 -12.52 -7.92
CA LEU A 85 -0.22 -11.09 -7.55
C LEU A 85 0.43 -10.21 -8.62
N VAL A 86 1.67 -10.54 -9.01
CA VAL A 86 2.40 -9.79 -10.05
C VAL A 86 1.58 -9.79 -11.33
N LYS A 87 1.15 -10.96 -11.80
CA LYS A 87 0.34 -11.13 -13.00
C LYS A 87 -0.94 -10.27 -12.96
N THR A 88 -1.67 -10.28 -11.86
CA THR A 88 -2.89 -9.48 -11.67
C THR A 88 -2.62 -7.99 -11.84
N ILE A 89 -1.53 -7.49 -11.27
CA ILE A 89 -1.20 -6.04 -11.28
C ILE A 89 -0.63 -5.62 -12.63
N THR A 90 0.25 -6.44 -13.22
CA THR A 90 0.96 -6.09 -14.45
C THR A 90 0.11 -6.32 -15.70
N GLU A 91 -0.72 -7.36 -15.72
CA GLU A 91 -1.52 -7.76 -16.89
C GLU A 91 -3.00 -7.35 -16.75
N GLY A 92 -3.47 -6.95 -15.57
CA GLY A 92 -4.84 -6.47 -15.36
C GLY A 92 -5.92 -7.53 -15.56
N ASN A 93 -5.60 -8.82 -15.37
CA ASN A 93 -6.48 -9.94 -15.73
C ASN A 93 -7.74 -10.03 -14.85
N ILE A 94 -8.91 -10.05 -15.48
CA ILE A 94 -10.24 -10.08 -14.83
C ILE A 94 -10.51 -11.42 -14.11
N GLN A 95 -9.82 -12.51 -14.50
CA GLN A 95 -9.90 -13.83 -13.86
C GLN A 95 -8.71 -14.10 -12.93
N SER A 96 -8.33 -13.11 -12.13
CA SER A 96 -7.25 -13.27 -11.17
C SER A 96 -7.67 -14.17 -9.99
N PRO A 97 -6.85 -15.17 -9.60
CA PRO A 97 -7.15 -16.00 -8.45
C PRO A 97 -7.11 -15.18 -7.15
N CYS A 98 -7.76 -15.69 -6.11
CA CYS A 98 -7.70 -15.06 -4.78
C CYS A 98 -6.25 -15.09 -4.26
N ILE A 99 -5.66 -13.92 -3.98
CA ILE A 99 -4.33 -13.81 -3.36
C ILE A 99 -4.43 -14.10 -1.86
N ILE A 100 -3.80 -15.18 -1.42
CA ILE A 100 -3.88 -15.65 -0.03
C ILE A 100 -2.73 -15.07 0.80
N SER A 101 -3.07 -14.53 1.96
CA SER A 101 -2.10 -14.05 2.95
C SER A 101 -1.58 -15.18 3.85
N ASN A 102 -0.39 -14.98 4.41
CA ASN A 102 0.10 -15.80 5.51
C ASN A 102 -0.77 -15.59 6.76
N ALA A 103 -0.95 -16.65 7.55
CA ALA A 103 -1.68 -16.58 8.81
C ALA A 103 -1.00 -15.62 9.79
N ASP A 104 -1.78 -14.91 10.62
CA ASP A 104 -1.20 -14.10 11.70
C ASP A 104 -0.66 -14.98 12.84
N THR A 105 -0.04 -14.36 13.86
CA THR A 105 0.51 -15.07 15.03
C THR A 105 -0.55 -15.83 15.84
N LYS A 106 -1.85 -15.62 15.58
CA LYS A 106 -2.97 -16.35 16.16
C LYS A 106 -3.52 -17.42 15.21
N ASN A 107 -2.75 -17.77 14.18
CA ASN A 107 -3.09 -18.69 13.11
C ASN A 107 -4.37 -18.31 12.34
N LYS A 108 -4.79 -17.04 12.39
CA LYS A 108 -5.98 -16.58 11.66
C LYS A 108 -5.55 -16.13 10.26
N MET A 109 -6.09 -16.80 9.24
CA MET A 109 -5.99 -16.31 7.87
C MET A 109 -6.89 -15.08 7.72
N ARG A 110 -6.29 -13.96 7.36
CA ARG A 110 -6.99 -12.70 7.13
C ARG A 110 -7.07 -12.51 5.63
N ARG A 111 -8.24 -12.79 5.04
CA ARG A 111 -8.53 -12.42 3.64
C ARG A 111 -8.08 -10.97 3.43
N ILE A 112 -7.28 -10.73 2.39
CA ILE A 112 -6.95 -9.38 1.95
C ILE A 112 -8.19 -8.88 1.22
N ASP A 113 -9.21 -8.54 2.00
CA ASP A 113 -10.49 -8.10 1.48
C ASP A 113 -10.41 -6.59 1.26
N CYS A 114 -10.62 -6.18 0.02
CA CYS A 114 -10.39 -4.81 -0.41
C CYS A 114 -11.41 -3.81 0.16
N LEU A 115 -12.47 -4.23 0.88
CA LEU A 115 -13.58 -3.32 1.17
C LEU A 115 -14.40 -3.57 2.45
N ARG A 116 -14.03 -4.44 3.41
CA ARG A 116 -14.80 -4.50 4.68
C ARG A 116 -13.99 -4.62 5.95
N GLN A 117 -14.48 -3.86 6.92
CA GLN A 117 -13.98 -3.50 8.25
C GLN A 117 -13.17 -4.58 8.98
N ALA A 118 -12.03 -4.17 9.52
CA ALA A 118 -11.54 -4.42 10.89
C ALA A 118 -10.01 -4.40 10.94
N ASP A 119 -9.46 -3.41 11.65
CA ASP A 119 -8.12 -3.35 12.27
C ASP A 119 -6.86 -3.50 11.38
N LYS A 120 -7.02 -3.49 10.06
CA LYS A 120 -5.94 -3.70 9.08
C LYS A 120 -5.64 -2.49 8.19
N VAL A 121 -5.76 -1.25 8.72
CA VAL A 121 -5.57 -0.01 7.95
C VAL A 121 -4.30 -0.09 7.06
N TRP A 122 -3.19 -0.63 7.58
CA TRP A 122 -1.95 -0.82 6.82
C TRP A 122 -2.03 -1.81 5.65
N ARG A 123 -2.80 -2.90 5.72
CA ARG A 123 -2.86 -3.89 4.62
C ARG A 123 -3.74 -3.39 3.48
N LEU A 124 -4.83 -2.71 3.80
CA LEU A 124 -5.70 -2.08 2.83
C LEU A 124 -4.97 -0.96 2.09
N ASP A 125 -4.25 -0.11 2.81
CA ASP A 125 -3.53 1.01 2.19
C ASP A 125 -2.45 0.53 1.19
N VAL A 126 -1.74 -0.57 1.51
CA VAL A 126 -0.64 -1.09 0.66
C VAL A 126 -1.21 -1.75 -0.59
N VAL A 127 -2.28 -2.50 -0.41
CA VAL A 127 -3.09 -3.06 -1.49
C VAL A 127 -3.69 -1.93 -2.33
N MET A 128 -4.15 -0.85 -1.72
CA MET A 128 -4.75 0.30 -2.40
C MET A 128 -3.74 1.07 -3.25
N VAL A 129 -2.49 1.12 -2.83
CA VAL A 129 -1.40 1.74 -3.58
C VAL A 129 -0.91 0.92 -4.77
N VAL A 130 -1.07 -0.40 -4.71
CA VAL A 130 -0.60 -1.33 -5.74
C VAL A 130 -1.73 -1.77 -6.69
N LEU A 131 -2.96 -1.93 -6.19
CA LEU A 131 -4.08 -2.56 -6.90
C LEU A 131 -5.17 -1.59 -7.34
N PHE A 132 -5.35 -0.44 -6.69
CA PHE A 132 -6.34 0.52 -7.20
C PHE A 132 -5.76 1.28 -8.40
N ARG A 133 -6.34 1.02 -9.58
CA ARG A 133 -6.68 2.08 -10.54
C ARG A 133 -7.56 3.09 -9.81
N GLY A 134 -6.96 3.92 -8.96
CA GLY A 134 -7.66 5.04 -8.37
C GLY A 134 -8.03 5.99 -9.49
N LYS A 135 -9.25 5.88 -10.02
CA LYS A 135 -9.96 7.10 -10.41
C LYS A 135 -9.94 7.96 -9.16
N ASP A 136 -9.51 9.20 -9.31
CA ASP A 136 -9.56 10.18 -8.25
C ASP A 136 -10.88 10.00 -7.50
N LEU A 137 -10.78 9.75 -6.20
CA LEU A 137 -11.87 10.11 -5.30
C LEU A 137 -11.95 11.63 -5.43
N ASN A 138 -12.68 12.06 -6.45
CA ASN A 138 -13.21 13.39 -6.62
C ASN A 138 -13.99 13.64 -5.33
N TYR A 139 -13.28 14.15 -4.34
CA TYR A 139 -13.84 14.95 -3.30
C TYR A 139 -14.43 16.15 -4.03
N LYS A 140 -15.68 15.99 -4.48
CA LYS A 140 -16.54 17.12 -4.81
C LYS A 140 -16.58 17.92 -3.52
N ARG A 141 -15.74 18.96 -3.45
CA ARG A 141 -15.95 20.03 -2.48
C ARG A 141 -17.29 20.67 -2.81
N PRO A 142 -18.10 21.03 -1.79
CA PRO A 142 -19.30 21.82 -1.99
C PRO A 142 -18.98 23.14 -2.70
#